data_AF-A0A441I363-F1
#
_entry.id   AF-A0A441I363-F1
#
_cell.length_a   1.000
_cell.length_b   1.000
_cell.length_c   1.000
_cell.angle_alpha   90.00
_cell.angle_beta   90.00
_cell.angle_gamma   90.00
#
_symmetry.space_group_name_H-M   'P 1'
#
loop_
_entity.id
_entity.type
_entity.pdbx_description
1 polymer ?
#
loop_
_entity_poly.entity_id
_entity_poly.type
_entity_poly.pdbx_seq_one_letter_code
_entity_poly.pdbx_strand_id
1 'polypeptide(L)'
;MRRLIGIALIGAAAVAVANAMVNPRPAAQPAAPHNIDFARCNRLAEIASAAMALRQLGTAESVAMRQASGDAESIVSRAYAEPIAASGDRALAARNFADSIKHECIRG
;
A
#
# COMPACT_ATOMS: atom_id res chain seq x y z
N MET A 1 -60.26 -14.68 -10.61
CA MET A 1 -59.72 -13.71 -9.63
C MET A 1 -58.62 -14.38 -8.79
N ARG A 2 -57.37 -14.34 -9.25
CA ARG A 2 -56.19 -14.86 -8.52
C ARG A 2 -54.95 -14.24 -9.18
N ARG A 3 -54.32 -13.25 -8.52
CA ARG A 3 -52.93 -12.76 -8.70
C ARG A 3 -52.79 -11.33 -8.14
N LEU A 4 -52.89 -11.14 -6.81
CA LEU A 4 -52.48 -9.89 -6.14
C LEU A 4 -52.01 -10.16 -4.70
N ILE A 5 -51.13 -11.15 -4.47
CA ILE A 5 -50.53 -11.41 -3.14
C ILE A 5 -49.03 -11.66 -3.29
N GLY A 6 -48.32 -10.76 -3.98
CA GLY A 6 -46.89 -10.91 -4.24
C GLY A 6 -46.05 -9.65 -4.07
N ILE A 7 -46.65 -8.53 -3.65
CA ILE A 7 -45.97 -7.22 -3.68
C ILE A 7 -45.89 -6.55 -2.29
N ALA A 8 -46.54 -7.11 -1.26
CA ALA A 8 -46.58 -6.47 0.06
C ALA A 8 -45.37 -6.75 0.97
N LEU A 9 -44.45 -7.64 0.61
CA LEU A 9 -43.35 -8.07 1.50
C LEU A 9 -41.96 -7.50 1.14
N ILE A 10 -41.84 -6.70 0.07
CA ILE A 10 -40.55 -6.15 -0.37
C ILE A 10 -40.26 -4.76 0.25
N GLY A 11 -41.29 -4.07 0.75
CA GLY A 11 -41.16 -2.69 1.25
C GLY A 11 -40.46 -2.52 2.60
N ALA A 12 -40.39 -3.56 3.44
CA ALA A 12 -39.87 -3.42 4.81
C ALA A 12 -38.37 -3.75 4.96
N ALA A 13 -37.76 -4.47 4.01
CA ALA A 13 -36.35 -4.85 4.08
C ALA A 13 -35.38 -3.76 3.62
N ALA A 14 -35.86 -2.75 2.88
CA ALA A 14 -35.02 -1.69 2.34
C ALA A 14 -34.64 -0.60 3.38
N VAL A 15 -35.39 -0.48 4.48
CA VAL A 15 -35.18 0.59 5.47
C VAL A 15 -34.20 0.17 6.59
N ALA A 16 -33.91 -1.12 6.73
CA ALA A 16 -32.94 -1.62 7.70
C ALA A 16 -31.48 -1.54 7.21
N VAL A 17 -31.24 -1.48 5.89
CA VAL A 17 -29.87 -1.38 5.33
C VAL A 17 -29.39 0.07 5.24
N ALA A 18 -30.29 1.05 5.29
CA ALA A 18 -29.93 2.46 5.27
C ALA A 18 -29.35 2.95 6.61
N ASN A 19 -29.79 2.41 7.74
CA ASN A 19 -29.34 2.86 9.07
C ASN A 19 -28.07 2.18 9.58
N ALA A 20 -27.59 1.11 8.92
CA ALA A 20 -26.29 0.51 9.24
C ALA A 20 -25.10 1.23 8.58
N MET A 21 -25.36 2.14 7.62
CA MET A 21 -24.33 2.93 6.94
C MET A 21 -24.09 4.31 7.56
N VAL A 22 -24.68 4.59 8.74
CA VAL A 22 -24.46 5.84 9.48
C VAL A 22 -23.93 5.53 10.88
N ASN A 23 -22.92 4.66 10.95
CA ASN A 23 -21.88 4.92 11.92
C ASN A 23 -20.95 5.91 11.23
N PRO A 24 -20.90 7.20 11.63
CA PRO A 24 -19.76 8.00 11.29
C PRO A 24 -18.59 7.28 11.94
N ARG A 25 -17.83 6.51 11.14
CA ARG A 25 -16.44 6.18 11.46
C ARG A 25 -15.88 7.47 12.02
N PRO A 26 -15.40 7.52 13.28
CA PRO A 26 -14.91 8.76 13.86
C PRO A 26 -14.01 9.35 12.79
N ALA A 27 -14.40 10.52 12.28
CA ALA A 27 -13.67 11.21 11.24
C ALA A 27 -12.23 11.15 11.73
N ALA A 28 -11.37 10.45 10.99
CA ALA A 28 -9.98 10.30 11.37
C ALA A 28 -9.54 11.73 11.67
N GLN A 29 -9.32 12.02 12.96
CA GLN A 29 -8.93 13.36 13.37
C GLN A 29 -7.75 13.67 12.47
N PRO A 30 -7.76 14.82 11.75
CA PRO A 30 -6.63 15.16 10.91
C PRO A 30 -5.42 15.06 11.83
N ALA A 31 -4.61 14.03 11.63
CA ALA A 31 -3.41 13.83 12.40
C ALA A 31 -2.69 15.17 12.30
N ALA A 32 -2.38 15.77 13.45
CA ALA A 32 -1.70 17.06 13.53
C ALA A 32 -0.64 17.11 12.44
N PRO A 33 -0.47 18.22 11.69
CA PRO A 33 0.36 18.24 10.49
C PRO A 33 1.73 17.67 10.86
N HIS A 34 1.93 16.39 10.54
CA HIS A 34 3.22 15.78 10.62
C HIS A 34 4.03 16.61 9.63
N ASN A 35 5.12 17.21 10.09
CA ASN A 35 6.07 17.84 9.19
C ASN A 35 6.68 16.71 8.36
N ILE A 36 5.95 16.28 7.33
CA ILE A 36 6.34 15.20 6.45
C ILE A 36 7.52 15.73 5.66
N ASP A 37 8.69 15.16 5.93
CA ASP A 37 9.87 15.42 5.12
C ASP A 37 9.74 14.63 3.81
N PHE A 38 9.10 15.26 2.81
CA PHE A 38 8.95 14.68 1.47
C PHE A 38 10.30 14.40 0.80
N ALA A 39 11.36 15.15 1.14
CA ALA A 39 12.70 14.91 0.62
C ALA A 39 13.30 13.63 1.22
N ARG A 40 13.06 13.36 2.50
CA ARG A 40 13.39 12.07 3.11
C ARG A 40 12.58 10.93 2.47
N CYS A 41 11.26 11.08 2.33
CA CYS A 41 10.43 10.03 1.73
C CYS A 41 10.83 9.71 0.28
N ASN A 42 11.18 10.72 -0.53
CA ASN A 42 11.72 10.49 -1.87
C ASN A 42 13.07 9.76 -1.84
N ARG A 43 13.98 10.13 -0.91
CA ARG A 43 15.26 9.41 -0.75
C ARG A 43 15.07 7.94 -0.40
N LEU A 44 14.11 7.62 0.48
CA LEU A 44 13.78 6.22 0.81
C LEU A 44 13.24 5.47 -0.41
N ALA A 45 12.40 6.11 -1.23
CA ALA A 45 11.89 5.53 -2.48
C ALA A 45 13.00 5.28 -3.52
N GLU A 46 13.99 6.17 -3.61
CA GLU A 46 15.17 5.99 -4.47
C GLU A 46 16.02 4.80 -4.02
N ILE A 47 16.27 4.68 -2.71
CA ILE A 47 16.98 3.53 -2.13
C ILE A 47 16.22 2.23 -2.43
N ALA A 48 14.89 2.24 -2.28
CA ALA A 48 14.03 1.10 -2.60
C ALA A 48 14.11 0.69 -4.08
N SER A 49 14.10 1.68 -4.98
CA SER A 49 14.28 1.45 -6.42
C SER A 49 15.65 0.85 -6.73
N ALA A 50 16.71 1.38 -6.12
CA ALA A 50 18.08 0.90 -6.30
C ALA A 50 18.25 -0.53 -5.77
N ALA A 51 17.68 -0.84 -4.61
CA ALA A 51 17.71 -2.19 -4.03
C ALA A 51 17.02 -3.22 -4.94
N MET A 52 15.86 -2.87 -5.49
CA MET A 52 15.16 -3.71 -6.47
C MET A 52 15.95 -3.88 -7.76
N ALA A 53 16.63 -2.83 -8.24
CA ALA A 53 17.50 -2.91 -9.41
C ALA A 53 18.69 -3.86 -9.16
N LEU A 54 19.38 -3.73 -8.03
CA LEU A 54 20.48 -4.62 -7.63
C LEU A 54 20.04 -6.08 -7.60
N ARG A 55 18.88 -6.34 -7.00
CA ARG A 55 18.28 -7.68 -6.96
C ARG A 55 17.99 -8.22 -8.36
N GLN A 56 17.41 -7.40 -9.24
CA GLN A 56 17.07 -7.78 -10.61
C GLN A 56 18.29 -8.05 -11.50
N LEU A 57 19.43 -7.45 -11.16
CA LEU A 57 20.74 -7.73 -11.77
C LEU A 57 21.37 -9.04 -11.24
N GLY A 58 20.75 -9.69 -10.24
CA GLY A 58 21.28 -10.91 -9.61
C GLY A 58 22.35 -10.64 -8.56
N THR A 59 22.45 -9.41 -8.06
CA THR A 59 23.33 -9.11 -6.92
C THR A 59 22.84 -9.86 -5.69
N ALA A 60 23.75 -10.44 -4.91
CA ALA A 60 23.38 -11.09 -3.65
C ALA A 60 22.97 -10.05 -2.60
N GLU A 61 21.99 -10.38 -1.75
CA GLU A 61 21.53 -9.52 -0.67
C GLU A 61 22.68 -9.08 0.24
N SER A 62 23.59 -9.99 0.58
CA SER A 62 24.77 -9.69 1.41
C SER A 62 25.76 -8.70 0.77
N VAL A 63 25.74 -8.53 -0.55
CA VAL A 63 26.53 -7.52 -1.26
C VAL A 63 25.81 -6.18 -1.20
N ALA A 64 24.50 -6.16 -1.46
CA ALA A 64 23.69 -4.95 -1.38
C ALA A 64 23.65 -4.37 0.05
N MET A 65 23.55 -5.23 1.06
CA MET A 65 23.55 -4.86 2.48
C MET A 65 24.86 -4.21 2.92
N ARG A 66 26.00 -4.59 2.33
CA ARG A 66 27.30 -3.95 2.64
C ARG A 66 27.38 -2.49 2.18
N GLN A 67 26.50 -2.08 1.26
CA GLN A 67 26.42 -0.70 0.76
C GLN A 67 25.32 0.10 1.44
N ALA A 68 24.46 -0.56 2.22
CA ALA A 68 23.36 0.06 2.95
C ALA A 68 23.83 0.58 4.32
N SER A 69 23.17 1.62 4.82
CA SER A 69 23.32 2.09 6.19
C SER A 69 22.00 2.64 6.72
N GLY A 70 21.74 2.44 8.02
CA GLY A 70 20.53 2.96 8.69
C GLY A 70 19.24 2.46 8.03
N ASP A 71 18.34 3.37 7.68
CA ASP A 71 17.04 3.07 7.04
C ASP A 71 17.20 2.26 5.72
N ALA A 72 18.36 2.32 5.07
CA ALA A 72 18.59 1.57 3.83
C ALA A 72 18.68 0.06 4.06
N GLU A 73 19.15 -0.39 5.22
CA GLU A 73 19.31 -1.82 5.52
C GLU A 73 17.96 -2.55 5.55
N SER A 74 16.96 -1.94 6.20
CA SER A 74 15.61 -2.50 6.27
C SER A 74 14.93 -2.48 4.90
N ILE A 75 15.15 -1.44 4.09
CA ILE A 75 14.62 -1.33 2.73
C ILE A 75 15.25 -2.39 1.81
N VAL A 76 16.56 -2.60 1.89
CA VAL A 76 17.25 -3.63 1.09
C VAL A 76 16.72 -5.01 1.45
N SER A 77 16.62 -5.35 2.73
CA SER A 77 16.10 -6.66 3.13
C SER A 77 14.65 -6.87 2.64
N ARG A 78 13.79 -5.85 2.78
CA ARG A 78 12.42 -5.89 2.24
C ARG A 78 12.40 -6.08 0.72
N ALA A 79 13.22 -5.35 -0.02
CA ALA A 79 13.30 -5.47 -1.48
C ALA A 79 13.69 -6.89 -1.94
N TYR A 80 14.56 -7.57 -1.19
CA TYR A 80 14.98 -8.95 -1.48
C TYR A 80 13.94 -10.00 -1.10
N ALA A 81 13.10 -9.70 -0.11
CA ALA A 81 11.97 -10.53 0.29
C ALA A 81 10.75 -10.41 -0.63
N GLU A 82 10.59 -9.30 -1.37
CA GLU A 82 9.37 -9.10 -2.18
C GLU A 82 9.18 -10.17 -3.27
N PRO A 83 7.96 -10.62 -3.59
CA PRO A 83 7.77 -11.55 -4.68
C PRO A 83 8.09 -10.85 -6.00
N ILE A 84 9.08 -11.36 -6.76
CA ILE A 84 9.29 -10.91 -8.13
C ILE A 84 8.11 -11.45 -8.94
N ALA A 85 7.32 -10.57 -9.54
CA ALA A 85 6.26 -11.01 -10.45
C ALA A 85 6.87 -11.95 -11.50
N ALA A 86 6.40 -13.20 -11.54
CA ALA A 86 6.99 -14.28 -12.33
C ALA A 86 6.99 -14.03 -13.85
N SER A 87 6.27 -13.02 -14.33
CA SER A 87 6.19 -12.70 -15.75
C SER A 87 5.89 -11.21 -15.97
N GLY A 88 6.83 -10.48 -16.56
CA GLY A 88 6.51 -9.29 -17.35
C GLY A 88 7.41 -8.09 -17.09
N ASP A 89 7.20 -7.38 -15.98
CA ASP A 89 7.73 -6.03 -15.86
C ASP A 89 8.45 -5.80 -14.53
N ARG A 90 9.76 -6.03 -14.57
CA ARG A 90 10.69 -5.78 -13.47
C ARG A 90 10.74 -4.30 -13.09
N ALA A 91 10.61 -3.40 -14.07
CA ALA A 91 10.61 -1.96 -13.82
C ALA A 91 9.33 -1.54 -13.09
N LEU A 92 8.18 -2.08 -13.48
CA LEU A 92 6.92 -1.85 -12.76
C LEU A 92 6.98 -2.38 -11.31
N ALA A 93 7.55 -3.57 -11.10
CA ALA A 93 7.72 -4.10 -9.74
C ALA A 93 8.61 -3.20 -8.86
N ALA A 94 9.72 -2.68 -9.42
CA ALA A 94 10.60 -1.76 -8.71
C ALA A 94 9.90 -0.43 -8.39
N ARG A 95 9.13 0.13 -9.34
CA ARG A 95 8.35 1.35 -9.15
C ARG A 95 7.26 1.17 -8.09
N ASN A 96 6.52 0.07 -8.13
CA ASN A 96 5.48 -0.22 -7.15
C ASN A 96 6.05 -0.38 -5.74
N PHE A 97 7.23 -1.00 -5.62
CA PHE A 97 7.93 -1.11 -4.34
C PHE A 97 8.42 0.26 -3.85
N ALA A 98 8.99 1.09 -4.72
CA ALA A 98 9.39 2.45 -4.35
C ALA A 98 8.21 3.32 -3.90
N ASP A 99 7.09 3.22 -4.62
CA ASP A 99 5.86 3.92 -4.28
C ASP A 99 5.28 3.42 -2.95
N SER A 100 5.36 2.12 -2.65
CA SER A 100 4.88 1.60 -1.36
C SER A 100 5.69 2.18 -0.19
N ILE A 101 7.03 2.22 -0.30
CA ILE A 101 7.92 2.83 0.70
C ILE A 101 7.64 4.33 0.85
N LYS A 102 7.42 5.04 -0.27
CA LYS A 102 7.08 6.46 -0.24
C LYS A 102 5.75 6.71 0.47
N HIS A 103 4.71 5.94 0.16
CA HIS A 103 3.41 6.07 0.79
C HIS A 103 3.43 5.71 2.28
N GLU A 104 4.21 4.69 2.67
CA GLU A 104 4.44 4.34 4.07
C GLU A 104 5.08 5.51 4.83
N CYS A 105 6.16 6.09 4.28
CA CYS A 105 6.82 7.26 4.88
C CYS A 105 5.89 8.49 5.03
N ILE A 106 5.03 8.73 4.04
CA ILE A 106 4.07 9.85 4.07
C ILE A 106 2.95 9.62 5.09
N ARG A 107 2.55 8.36 5.31
CA ARG A 107 1.48 8.02 6.26
C ARG A 107 1.96 8.05 7.72
N GLY A 108 3.26 7.88 7.97
CA GLY A 108 3.84 7.76 9.31
C GLY A 108 3.45 6.46 10.00
#